data_AF-A0A356THI5-F1
#
_entry.id   AF-A0A356THI5-F1
#
_cell.length_a   1.000
_cell.length_b   1.000
_cell.length_c   1.000
_cell.angle_alpha   90.00
_cell.angle_beta   90.00
_cell.angle_gamma   90.00
#
_symmetry.space_group_name_H-M   'P 1'
#
loop_
_entity.id
_entity.type
_entity.pdbx_description
1 polymer ?
#
loop_
_entity_poly.entity_id
_entity_poly.type
_entity_poly.pdbx_seq_one_letter_code
_entity_poly.pdbx_strand_id
1 'polypeptide(L)'
;MKNVRIPSKLSSLVCVVAAGITLAAAPALAQQDRDLDLTVGEQSTVSAIGVERFSEGIPGVVDIRVTEREFILVALRPGTTSLVLFYANGRRVTYQITVRDPNAQHARPGSVEARETIRLDLYFVELNETYSHNIGVGFPGTIGGAGIGNATLNFDFLGTPADRTPGFTTASLALVNQVLPRIDLAQSQGWARLRRQAMLVTANGTPASFSGGGEVNIIVSGALAARLEKIEYGSVLRMTPRFDAQTGRIEIAMEADLSELTDPASAGGPPGRRVTHLETVVNMEPGQAMMMSGLVSRSELESQGGLPGLSQIPILGVFFGSNQRRGEATQNVLFVVPTIVQSVPRQQRDYIREALETYQRFSGFIHEYEMFEATPPGYGQPGGQGQVRPGRARPGQDTPAGSQ
;
A
#
# COMPACT_ATOMS: atom_id res chain seq x y z
N MET A 1 25.28 -51.44 -38.32
CA MET A 1 24.06 -51.52 -37.49
C MET A 1 23.21 -50.30 -37.84
N LYS A 2 22.06 -50.52 -38.49
CA LYS A 2 21.27 -49.53 -39.25
C LYS A 2 20.05 -49.05 -38.45
N ASN A 3 19.93 -47.72 -38.40
CA ASN A 3 18.76 -46.84 -38.51
C ASN A 3 17.40 -47.20 -37.86
N VAL A 4 17.04 -46.36 -36.88
CA VAL A 4 15.84 -45.48 -36.82
C VAL A 4 14.71 -45.78 -37.80
N ARG A 5 13.50 -46.03 -37.27
CA ARG A 5 12.21 -45.84 -37.97
C ARG A 5 11.03 -45.56 -37.03
N ILE A 6 10.42 -44.39 -37.22
CA ILE A 6 8.97 -44.08 -37.25
C ILE A 6 8.89 -43.04 -38.42
N PRO A 7 7.88 -42.98 -39.34
CA PRO A 7 6.44 -42.98 -39.02
C PRO A 7 5.40 -43.44 -40.09
N SER A 8 4.15 -43.54 -39.61
CA SER A 8 2.87 -43.02 -40.16
C SER A 8 2.25 -43.45 -41.52
N LYS A 9 0.99 -43.93 -41.38
CA LYS A 9 -0.29 -43.40 -41.94
C LYS A 9 -0.92 -43.94 -43.25
N LEU A 10 -2.27 -44.01 -43.17
CA LEU A 10 -3.35 -44.10 -44.19
C LEU A 10 -3.51 -45.47 -44.91
N SER A 11 -4.68 -45.95 -45.35
CA SER A 11 -6.13 -45.68 -45.19
C SER A 11 -6.85 -46.64 -46.18
N SER A 12 -8.11 -47.01 -45.93
CA SER A 12 -9.08 -47.67 -46.86
C SER A 12 -8.89 -49.19 -47.07
N LEU A 13 -9.89 -50.09 -47.22
CA LEU A 13 -11.32 -50.02 -47.57
C LEU A 13 -11.96 -51.43 -47.33
N VAL A 14 -13.29 -51.54 -47.34
CA VAL A 14 -14.16 -52.75 -47.55
C VAL A 14 -14.46 -53.59 -46.28
N CYS A 15 -15.67 -53.71 -45.68
CA CYS A 15 -17.09 -53.89 -46.07
C CYS A 15 -17.55 -55.37 -46.20
N VAL A 16 -18.73 -55.67 -45.60
CA VAL A 16 -19.62 -56.87 -45.69
C VAL A 16 -19.10 -58.12 -44.91
N VAL A 17 -19.83 -58.92 -44.10
CA VAL A 17 -21.22 -59.45 -44.08
C VAL A 17 -21.63 -59.85 -42.64
N ALA A 18 -22.95 -59.81 -42.40
CA ALA A 18 -23.72 -60.21 -41.22
C ALA A 18 -23.55 -61.65 -40.68
N ALA A 19 -23.71 -61.80 -39.36
CA ALA A 19 -24.34 -62.97 -38.72
C ALA A 19 -24.95 -62.56 -37.37
N GLY A 20 -26.28 -62.53 -37.31
CA GLY A 20 -27.04 -62.21 -36.11
C GLY A 20 -26.98 -63.35 -35.10
N ILE A 21 -26.61 -63.02 -33.86
CA ILE A 21 -26.85 -63.83 -32.68
C ILE A 21 -27.74 -62.98 -31.77
N THR A 22 -29.00 -63.38 -31.67
CA THR A 22 -29.96 -62.84 -30.71
C THR A 22 -29.56 -63.28 -29.31
N LEU A 23 -28.86 -62.42 -28.58
CA LEU A 23 -28.67 -62.58 -27.14
C LEU A 23 -29.99 -62.21 -26.45
N ALA A 24 -30.64 -63.20 -25.84
CA ALA A 24 -31.82 -62.98 -25.02
C ALA A 24 -31.49 -62.00 -23.88
N ALA A 25 -32.15 -60.84 -23.89
CA ALA A 25 -32.06 -59.88 -22.80
C ALA A 25 -32.76 -60.49 -21.56
N ALA A 26 -31.97 -60.79 -20.53
CA ALA A 26 -32.49 -61.00 -19.19
C ALA A 26 -33.22 -59.71 -18.74
N PRO A 27 -34.29 -59.79 -17.92
CA PRO A 27 -34.96 -58.60 -17.44
C PRO A 27 -33.95 -57.79 -16.62
N ALA A 28 -33.63 -56.60 -17.10
CA ALA A 28 -32.86 -55.62 -16.35
C ALA A 28 -33.66 -55.27 -15.08
N LEU A 29 -33.29 -55.89 -13.96
CA LEU A 29 -33.77 -55.52 -12.64
C LEU A 29 -33.54 -54.02 -12.47
N ALA A 30 -34.62 -53.29 -12.21
CA ALA A 30 -34.63 -51.84 -12.06
C ALA A 30 -33.56 -51.41 -11.03
N GLN A 31 -32.43 -50.92 -11.54
CA GLN A 31 -31.33 -50.41 -10.73
C GLN A 31 -31.60 -48.94 -10.47
N GLN A 32 -31.91 -48.62 -9.23
CA GLN A 32 -32.20 -47.25 -8.81
C GLN A 32 -30.93 -46.66 -8.19
N ASP A 33 -30.35 -45.68 -8.87
CA ASP A 33 -29.21 -44.90 -8.37
C ASP A 33 -29.73 -43.70 -7.57
N ARG A 34 -29.13 -43.45 -6.41
CA ARG A 34 -29.49 -42.36 -5.51
C ARG A 34 -28.24 -41.60 -5.10
N ASP A 35 -28.18 -40.32 -5.45
CA ASP A 35 -27.06 -39.48 -5.05
C ASP A 35 -27.30 -38.92 -3.65
N LEU A 36 -26.27 -38.96 -2.82
CA LEU A 36 -26.27 -38.41 -1.47
C LEU A 36 -25.01 -37.54 -1.26
N ASP A 37 -25.21 -36.23 -1.30
CA ASP A 37 -24.17 -35.26 -0.97
C ASP A 37 -24.14 -35.04 0.55
N LEU A 38 -22.97 -35.20 1.18
CA LEU A 38 -22.76 -34.98 2.61
C LEU A 38 -21.54 -34.07 2.83
N THR A 39 -21.50 -33.36 3.95
CA THR A 39 -20.32 -32.61 4.42
C THR A 39 -19.57 -33.37 5.52
N VAL A 40 -18.26 -33.18 5.64
CA VAL A 40 -17.46 -33.85 6.70
C VAL A 40 -18.03 -33.52 8.08
N GLY A 41 -18.37 -34.54 8.87
CA GLY A 41 -19.04 -34.42 10.18
C GLY A 41 -20.57 -34.47 10.13
N GLU A 42 -21.18 -34.44 8.94
CA GLU A 42 -22.63 -34.59 8.74
C GLU A 42 -23.07 -36.05 8.86
N GLN A 43 -24.27 -36.27 9.40
CA GLN A 43 -24.89 -37.59 9.50
C GLN A 43 -26.15 -37.67 8.64
N SER A 44 -26.35 -38.79 7.97
CA SER A 44 -27.53 -39.05 7.15
C SER A 44 -28.06 -40.46 7.40
N THR A 45 -29.40 -40.59 7.42
CA THR A 45 -30.09 -41.84 7.73
C THR A 45 -30.74 -42.42 6.49
N VAL A 46 -30.50 -43.70 6.24
CA VAL A 46 -31.11 -44.46 5.15
C VAL A 46 -31.89 -45.63 5.74
N SER A 47 -33.10 -45.91 5.24
CA SER A 47 -33.90 -47.01 5.78
C SER A 47 -33.24 -48.38 5.55
N ALA A 48 -33.21 -49.21 6.60
CA ALA A 48 -32.69 -50.59 6.57
C ALA A 48 -33.79 -51.66 6.42
N ILE A 49 -35.05 -51.24 6.30
CA ILE A 49 -36.20 -52.16 6.27
C ILE A 49 -36.15 -53.00 4.99
N GLY A 50 -36.03 -54.33 5.16
CA GLY A 50 -36.03 -55.30 4.08
C GLY A 50 -34.70 -55.47 3.34
N VAL A 51 -33.60 -54.94 3.89
CA VAL A 51 -32.23 -55.13 3.39
C VAL A 51 -31.63 -56.40 3.99
N GLU A 52 -31.21 -57.35 3.16
CA GLU A 52 -30.55 -58.59 3.61
C GLU A 52 -29.04 -58.43 3.73
N ARG A 53 -28.45 -57.66 2.81
CA ARG A 53 -27.00 -57.46 2.73
C ARG A 53 -26.69 -56.06 2.24
N PHE A 54 -25.55 -55.53 2.67
CA PHE A 54 -25.01 -54.28 2.16
C PHE A 54 -23.55 -54.46 1.73
N SER A 55 -23.08 -53.61 0.82
CA SER A 55 -21.69 -53.53 0.42
C SER A 55 -21.26 -52.07 0.43
N GLU A 56 -20.18 -51.78 1.15
CA GLU A 56 -19.49 -50.50 1.09
C GLU A 56 -18.42 -50.54 0.00
N GLY A 57 -18.20 -49.41 -0.67
CA GLY A 57 -17.14 -49.22 -1.65
C GLY A 57 -15.79 -48.97 -0.98
N ILE A 58 -15.30 -47.73 -1.06
CA ILE A 58 -14.01 -47.33 -0.50
C ILE A 58 -14.17 -47.11 1.01
N PRO A 59 -13.50 -47.91 1.88
CA PRO A 59 -13.69 -47.82 3.31
C PRO A 59 -13.09 -46.53 3.91
N GLY A 60 -13.79 -45.99 4.90
CA GLY A 60 -13.29 -44.89 5.74
C GLY A 60 -13.52 -43.48 5.18
N VAL A 61 -14.35 -43.34 4.14
CA VAL A 61 -14.94 -42.05 3.70
C VAL A 61 -16.19 -41.75 4.55
N VAL A 62 -17.00 -42.79 4.81
CA VAL A 62 -18.21 -42.75 5.62
C VAL A 62 -18.16 -43.91 6.62
N ASP A 63 -18.55 -43.69 7.88
CA ASP A 63 -18.79 -44.76 8.86
C ASP A 63 -20.26 -45.17 8.80
N ILE A 64 -20.52 -46.47 8.68
CA ILE A 64 -21.87 -47.01 8.54
C ILE A 64 -22.24 -47.73 9.83
N ARG A 65 -23.24 -47.19 10.55
CA ARG A 65 -23.79 -47.82 11.76
C ARG A 65 -25.17 -48.36 11.47
N VAL A 66 -25.36 -49.65 11.70
CA VAL A 66 -26.63 -50.33 11.44
C VAL A 66 -27.46 -50.38 12.72
N THR A 67 -28.70 -49.90 12.62
CA THR A 67 -29.75 -50.06 13.63
C THR A 67 -30.83 -50.98 13.06
N GLU A 68 -31.72 -51.53 13.89
CA GLU A 68 -32.79 -52.46 13.47
C GLU A 68 -33.68 -51.95 12.32
N ARG A 69 -33.74 -50.63 12.08
CA ARG A 69 -34.60 -50.01 11.07
C ARG A 69 -33.89 -49.04 10.12
N GLU A 70 -32.65 -48.65 10.41
CA GLU A 70 -31.95 -47.57 9.70
C GLU A 70 -30.43 -47.78 9.67
N PHE A 71 -29.80 -47.35 8.58
CA PHE A 71 -28.37 -47.14 8.43
C PHE A 71 -28.05 -45.68 8.72
N ILE A 72 -27.23 -45.42 9.73
CA ILE A 72 -26.70 -44.09 10.03
C ILE A 72 -25.33 -43.99 9.35
N LEU A 73 -25.21 -43.05 8.42
CA LEU A 73 -24.02 -42.74 7.65
C LEU A 73 -23.38 -41.50 8.26
N VAL A 74 -22.15 -41.62 8.78
CA VAL A 74 -21.39 -40.50 9.33
C VAL A 74 -20.23 -40.16 8.39
N ALA A 75 -20.24 -38.96 7.81
CA ALA A 75 -19.19 -38.52 6.92
C ALA A 75 -17.89 -38.25 7.70
N LEU A 76 -16.85 -39.07 7.49
CA LEU A 76 -15.58 -38.98 8.22
C LEU A 76 -14.50 -38.22 7.46
N ARG A 77 -14.37 -38.47 6.15
CA ARG A 77 -13.31 -37.89 5.31
C ARG A 77 -13.86 -37.49 3.93
N PRO A 78 -13.30 -36.45 3.29
CA PRO A 78 -13.71 -36.05 1.95
C PRO A 78 -13.37 -37.14 0.93
N GLY A 79 -14.30 -37.39 -0.01
CA GLY A 79 -14.15 -38.42 -1.03
C GLY A 79 -15.50 -38.91 -1.57
N THR A 80 -15.44 -39.73 -2.62
CA THR A 80 -16.61 -40.41 -3.19
C THR A 80 -16.58 -41.88 -2.79
N THR A 81 -17.66 -42.38 -2.20
CA THR A 81 -17.85 -43.80 -1.92
C THR A 81 -19.24 -44.24 -2.36
N SER A 82 -19.44 -45.53 -2.57
CA SER A 82 -20.75 -46.07 -2.93
C SER A 82 -21.23 -47.05 -1.86
N LEU A 83 -22.52 -47.03 -1.57
CA LEU A 83 -23.19 -47.98 -0.70
C LEU A 83 -24.26 -48.72 -1.50
N VAL A 84 -24.11 -50.03 -1.62
CA VAL A 84 -25.07 -50.88 -2.32
C VAL A 84 -25.89 -51.66 -1.31
N LEU A 85 -27.21 -51.51 -1.37
CA LEU A 85 -28.16 -52.25 -0.53
C LEU A 85 -28.88 -53.32 -1.37
N PHE A 86 -28.88 -54.56 -0.87
CA PHE A 86 -29.55 -55.70 -1.47
C PHE A 86 -30.81 -56.03 -0.66
N TYR A 87 -31.98 -55.92 -1.28
CA TYR A 87 -33.26 -56.19 -0.65
C TYR A 87 -33.70 -57.65 -0.88
N ALA A 88 -34.49 -58.19 0.05
CA ALA A 88 -35.01 -59.57 -0.02
C ALA A 88 -35.85 -59.89 -1.27
N ASN A 89 -36.41 -58.85 -1.91
CA ASN A 89 -37.17 -58.96 -3.15
C ASN A 89 -36.30 -58.98 -4.42
N GLY A 90 -34.98 -59.07 -4.28
CA GLY A 90 -34.03 -59.04 -5.40
C GLY A 90 -33.77 -57.63 -5.96
N ARG A 91 -34.33 -56.58 -5.35
CA ARG A 91 -34.07 -55.18 -5.73
C ARG A 91 -32.70 -54.74 -5.22
N ARG A 92 -31.95 -54.04 -6.08
CA ARG A 92 -30.67 -53.42 -5.73
C ARG A 92 -30.81 -51.90 -5.78
N VAL A 93 -30.39 -51.22 -4.71
CA VAL A 93 -30.29 -49.76 -4.66
C VAL A 93 -28.83 -49.39 -4.46
N THR A 94 -28.32 -48.51 -5.30
CA THR A 94 -26.96 -47.98 -5.19
C THR A 94 -27.05 -46.53 -4.73
N TYR A 95 -26.34 -46.20 -3.66
CA TYR A 95 -26.16 -44.84 -3.17
C TYR A 95 -24.78 -44.37 -3.58
N GLN A 96 -24.68 -43.31 -4.37
CA GLN A 96 -23.42 -42.62 -4.63
C GLN A 96 -23.27 -41.51 -3.59
N ILE A 97 -22.33 -41.68 -2.68
CA ILE A 97 -22.12 -40.77 -1.57
C ILE A 97 -20.91 -39.89 -1.89
N THR A 98 -21.13 -38.60 -2.00
CA THR A 98 -20.08 -37.61 -2.21
C THR A 98 -19.90 -36.80 -0.93
N VAL A 99 -18.79 -37.02 -0.23
CA VAL A 99 -18.44 -36.25 0.96
C VAL A 99 -17.57 -35.06 0.56
N ARG A 100 -18.09 -33.85 0.76
CA ARG A 100 -17.39 -32.59 0.49
C ARG A 100 -16.81 -32.04 1.78
N ASP A 101 -15.57 -31.60 1.74
CA ASP A 101 -14.99 -30.80 2.82
C ASP A 101 -15.26 -29.30 2.52
N PRO A 102 -16.00 -28.59 3.39
CA PRO A 102 -16.31 -27.17 3.20
C PRO A 102 -15.04 -26.29 3.16
N ASN A 103 -13.95 -26.74 3.77
CA ASN A 103 -12.67 -26.02 3.79
C ASN A 103 -11.72 -26.43 2.65
N ALA A 104 -11.90 -27.62 2.05
CA ALA A 104 -11.01 -28.12 1.00
C ALA A 104 -11.11 -27.36 -0.33
N GLN A 105 -12.17 -26.55 -0.54
CA GLN A 105 -12.26 -25.67 -1.71
C GLN A 105 -11.16 -24.59 -1.70
N HIS A 106 -10.55 -24.32 -0.55
CA HIS A 106 -9.54 -23.26 -0.38
C HIS A 106 -8.07 -23.74 -0.44
N ALA A 107 -7.83 -25.05 -0.43
CA ALA A 107 -6.49 -25.63 -0.35
C ALA A 107 -6.13 -26.40 -1.61
N ARG A 108 -5.88 -25.68 -2.72
CA ARG A 108 -5.06 -26.24 -3.81
C ARG A 108 -3.60 -26.11 -3.37
N PRO A 109 -2.72 -27.09 -3.57
CA PRO A 109 -1.28 -26.86 -3.37
C PRO A 109 -0.84 -25.67 -4.24
N GLY A 110 -0.54 -24.54 -3.60
CA GLY A 110 -0.24 -23.25 -4.25
C GLY A 110 -1.36 -22.20 -4.27
N SER A 111 -2.53 -22.40 -3.63
CA SER A 111 -3.51 -21.33 -3.46
C SER A 111 -3.08 -20.33 -2.38
N VAL A 112 -3.02 -19.05 -2.76
CA VAL A 112 -2.84 -17.93 -1.82
C VAL A 112 -4.19 -17.64 -1.18
N GLU A 113 -4.27 -17.75 0.14
CA GLU A 113 -5.47 -17.36 0.91
C GLU A 113 -5.81 -15.90 0.63
N ALA A 114 -7.07 -15.64 0.30
CA ALA A 114 -7.55 -14.27 0.10
C ALA A 114 -7.56 -13.55 1.45
N ARG A 115 -6.52 -12.77 1.71
CA ARG A 115 -6.45 -11.89 2.89
C ARG A 115 -6.93 -10.50 2.51
N GLU A 116 -7.67 -9.89 3.41
CA GLU A 116 -8.00 -8.48 3.28
C GLU A 116 -6.70 -7.67 3.28
N THR A 117 -6.62 -6.71 2.38
CA THR A 117 -5.47 -5.84 2.29
C THR A 117 -5.83 -4.52 2.95
N ILE A 118 -4.94 -3.98 3.77
CA ILE A 118 -5.14 -2.73 4.50
C ILE A 118 -4.08 -1.75 4.00
N ARG A 119 -4.52 -0.60 3.48
CA ARG A 119 -3.69 0.56 3.18
C ARG A 119 -3.72 1.49 4.38
N LEU A 120 -2.56 1.98 4.79
CA LEU A 120 -2.40 2.96 5.83
C LEU A 120 -1.73 4.20 5.25
N ASP A 121 -2.42 5.32 5.35
CA ASP A 121 -1.94 6.64 4.95
C ASP A 121 -1.55 7.42 6.21
N LEU A 122 -0.26 7.78 6.31
CA LEU A 122 0.30 8.51 7.44
C LEU A 122 0.64 9.93 7.03
N TYR A 123 0.31 10.90 7.88
CA TYR A 123 0.65 12.30 7.68
C TYR A 123 1.39 12.86 8.88
N PHE A 124 2.66 13.18 8.70
CA PHE A 124 3.47 13.91 9.67
C PHE A 124 3.40 15.39 9.33
N VAL A 125 2.89 16.19 10.25
CA VAL A 125 2.74 17.64 10.10
C VAL A 125 3.55 18.33 11.19
N GLU A 126 4.50 19.14 10.77
CA GLU A 126 5.26 20.02 11.66
C GLU A 126 4.95 21.48 11.31
N LEU A 127 4.65 22.26 12.34
CA LEU A 127 4.40 23.69 12.27
C LEU A 127 5.44 24.37 13.16
N ASN A 128 6.26 25.23 12.58
CA ASN A 128 7.19 26.06 13.33
C ASN A 128 6.76 27.52 13.17
N GLU A 129 6.56 28.22 14.28
CA GLU A 129 6.26 29.64 14.34
C GLU A 129 7.37 30.35 15.11
N THR A 130 7.87 31.44 14.55
CA THR A 130 8.90 32.28 15.17
C THR A 130 8.41 33.72 15.23
N TYR A 131 8.61 34.35 16.37
CA TYR A 131 8.32 35.76 16.61
C TYR A 131 9.55 36.39 17.26
N SER A 132 10.03 37.51 16.74
CA SER A 132 11.03 38.31 17.43
C SER A 132 10.69 39.78 17.40
N HIS A 133 10.99 40.45 18.51
CA HIS A 133 10.74 41.86 18.70
C HIS A 133 11.91 42.46 19.46
N ASN A 134 12.59 43.40 18.84
CA ASN A 134 13.76 44.09 19.36
C ASN A 134 13.47 45.59 19.30
N ILE A 135 13.38 46.22 20.46
CA ILE A 135 13.26 47.67 20.57
C ILE A 135 14.25 48.18 21.61
N GLY A 136 15.02 49.18 21.22
CA GLY A 136 15.70 50.08 22.15
C GLY A 136 17.05 50.55 21.65
N VAL A 137 17.84 51.05 22.59
CA VAL A 137 19.15 51.65 22.30
C VAL A 137 20.24 50.78 22.93
N GLY A 138 21.09 50.20 22.08
CA GLY A 138 22.26 49.45 22.49
C GLY A 138 23.41 50.38 22.84
N PHE A 139 23.77 50.43 24.13
CA PHE A 139 24.95 51.15 24.62
C PHE A 139 26.17 50.23 24.67
N PRO A 140 27.37 50.74 24.39
CA PRO A 140 28.58 49.95 24.52
C PRO A 140 28.88 49.64 25.99
N GLY A 141 29.37 48.42 26.25
CA GLY A 141 29.76 47.96 27.58
C GLY A 141 31.00 48.66 28.15
N THR A 142 31.70 49.46 27.34
CA THR A 142 32.85 50.28 27.75
C THR A 142 32.74 51.68 27.14
N ILE A 143 33.08 52.70 27.92
CA ILE A 143 33.18 54.10 27.47
C ILE A 143 34.67 54.43 27.37
N GLY A 144 35.09 54.96 26.23
CA GLY A 144 36.52 55.26 25.95
C GLY A 144 37.16 54.41 24.84
N GLY A 145 36.40 53.55 24.17
CA GLY A 145 36.80 52.75 23.01
C GLY A 145 37.79 51.62 23.31
N ALA A 146 37.62 50.47 22.67
CA ALA A 146 38.70 49.49 22.57
C ALA A 146 39.74 50.02 21.57
N GLY A 147 41.02 50.00 21.92
CA GLY A 147 42.09 50.38 21.00
C GLY A 147 42.01 49.50 19.75
N ILE A 148 41.72 50.11 18.60
CA ILE A 148 41.59 49.42 17.30
C ILE A 148 42.96 49.07 16.69
N GLY A 149 44.03 49.44 17.39
CA GLY A 149 45.42 49.12 17.09
C GLY A 149 46.34 50.00 17.92
N ASN A 150 47.54 49.48 18.20
CA ASN A 150 48.64 50.28 18.74
C ASN A 150 49.61 50.56 17.60
N ALA A 151 49.76 51.82 17.21
CA ALA A 151 50.86 52.23 16.34
C ALA A 151 52.08 52.48 17.23
N THR A 152 53.02 51.54 17.26
CA THR A 152 54.27 51.67 18.03
C THR A 152 55.35 52.24 17.12
N LEU A 153 55.80 53.45 17.42
CA LEU A 153 56.95 54.08 16.77
C LEU A 153 58.16 53.95 17.70
N ASN A 154 59.22 53.30 17.22
CA ASN A 154 60.47 53.16 17.97
C ASN A 154 61.44 54.22 17.46
N PHE A 155 61.84 55.16 18.34
CA PHE A 155 62.83 56.17 18.03
C PHE A 155 64.11 55.92 18.84
N ASP A 156 65.25 55.96 18.16
CA ASP A 156 66.58 55.98 18.78
C ASP A 156 67.08 57.43 18.79
N PHE A 157 67.01 58.08 19.95
CA PHE A 157 67.47 59.47 20.13
C PHE A 157 68.95 59.56 20.49
N LEU A 158 69.61 58.45 20.84
CA LEU A 158 70.93 58.47 21.45
C LEU A 158 72.06 58.16 20.47
N GLY A 159 71.74 57.87 19.20
CA GLY A 159 72.73 57.59 18.16
C GLY A 159 73.71 56.51 18.60
N THR A 160 73.21 55.46 19.28
CA THR A 160 74.07 54.44 19.86
C THR A 160 74.88 53.73 18.75
N PRO A 161 76.23 53.67 18.86
CA PRO A 161 77.05 52.92 17.91
C PRO A 161 76.58 51.45 17.84
N ALA A 162 76.68 50.84 16.66
CA ALA A 162 76.10 49.53 16.31
C ALA A 162 76.45 48.35 17.25
N ASP A 163 77.45 48.51 18.11
CA ASP A 163 77.95 47.48 19.04
C ASP A 163 77.36 47.56 20.47
N ARG A 164 76.38 48.44 20.73
CA ARG A 164 75.63 48.47 22.00
C ARG A 164 74.15 48.17 21.78
N THR A 165 73.52 47.49 22.74
CA THR A 165 72.08 47.24 22.74
C THR A 165 71.33 48.57 22.60
N PRO A 166 70.60 48.82 21.50
CA PRO A 166 69.99 50.13 21.27
C PRO A 166 68.92 50.42 22.33
N GLY A 167 68.99 51.60 22.94
CA GLY A 167 68.02 52.07 23.91
C GLY A 167 66.81 52.69 23.20
N PHE A 168 65.86 51.87 22.77
CA PHE A 168 64.66 52.37 22.08
C PHE A 168 63.70 53.04 23.08
N THR A 169 63.33 54.30 22.82
CA THR A 169 62.17 54.91 23.47
C THR A 169 60.95 54.59 22.62
N THR A 170 60.02 53.82 23.18
CA THR A 170 58.79 53.40 22.50
C THR A 170 57.71 54.47 22.70
N ALA A 171 57.23 55.04 21.59
CA ALA A 171 56.06 55.91 21.60
C ALA A 171 54.89 55.14 20.96
N SER A 172 53.88 54.79 21.75
CA SER A 172 52.68 54.15 21.26
C SER A 172 51.54 55.17 21.14
N LEU A 173 50.94 55.25 19.95
CA LEU A 173 49.65 55.93 19.76
C LEU A 173 48.55 54.87 19.69
N ALA A 174 47.57 54.97 20.59
CA ALA A 174 46.35 54.19 20.54
C ALA A 174 45.33 54.92 19.65
N LEU A 175 44.93 54.29 18.53
CA LEU A 175 43.75 54.75 17.78
C LEU A 175 42.51 54.25 18.53
N VAL A 176 41.64 55.17 18.94
CA VAL A 176 40.44 54.86 19.72
C VAL A 176 39.24 54.89 18.79
N ASN A 177 38.52 53.78 18.67
CA ASN A 177 37.22 53.77 17.98
C ASN A 177 36.18 54.43 18.90
N GLN A 178 35.54 55.50 18.44
CA GLN A 178 34.43 56.11 19.18
C GLN A 178 33.21 55.19 19.07
N VAL A 179 32.82 54.59 20.18
CA VAL A 179 31.70 53.66 20.20
C VAL A 179 30.40 54.45 20.37
N LEU A 180 29.59 54.50 19.31
CA LEU A 180 28.31 55.19 19.29
C LEU A 180 27.17 54.26 19.77
N PRO A 181 26.13 54.80 20.43
CA PRO A 181 24.92 54.05 20.69
C PRO A 181 24.24 53.68 19.37
N ARG A 182 23.66 52.48 19.32
CA ARG A 182 22.88 52.01 18.17
C ARG A 182 21.40 51.91 18.53
N ILE A 183 20.52 52.21 17.58
CA ILE A 183 19.07 52.03 17.74
C ILE A 183 18.69 50.74 17.02
N ASP A 184 18.18 49.77 17.79
CA ASP A 184 17.67 48.51 17.27
C ASP A 184 16.14 48.56 17.30
N LEU A 185 15.53 48.62 16.11
CA LEU A 185 14.08 48.62 15.88
C LEU A 185 13.76 47.55 14.84
N ALA A 186 13.55 46.33 15.32
CA ALA A 186 13.30 45.20 14.43
C ALA A 186 12.18 44.34 14.99
N GLN A 187 11.22 44.00 14.14
CA GLN A 187 10.24 42.97 14.43
C GLN A 187 10.27 41.96 13.28
N SER A 188 10.39 40.69 13.61
CA SER A 188 10.28 39.61 12.63
C SER A 188 9.22 38.61 13.04
N GLN A 189 8.52 38.09 12.04
CA GLN A 189 7.56 37.02 12.18
C GLN A 189 7.82 36.03 11.06
N GLY A 190 7.87 34.75 11.39
CA GLY A 190 8.10 33.69 10.42
C GLY A 190 7.31 32.46 10.81
N TRP A 191 6.88 31.70 9.81
CA TRP A 191 6.28 30.40 10.03
C TRP A 191 6.76 29.44 8.94
N ALA A 192 6.86 28.17 9.29
CA ALA A 192 7.16 27.08 8.38
C ALA A 192 6.17 25.95 8.63
N ARG A 193 5.66 25.36 7.55
CA ARG A 193 4.81 24.18 7.60
C ARG A 193 5.45 23.07 6.78
N LEU A 194 5.65 21.93 7.41
CA LEU A 194 6.19 20.74 6.80
C LEU A 194 5.14 19.64 6.86
N ARG A 195 4.87 19.02 5.71
CA ARG A 195 3.95 17.89 5.60
C ARG A 195 4.67 16.75 4.90
N ARG A 196 4.78 15.62 5.58
CA ARG A 196 5.29 14.37 5.00
C ARG A 196 4.19 13.34 4.97
N GLN A 197 4.08 12.62 3.85
CA GLN A 197 3.11 11.56 3.68
C GLN A 197 3.86 10.25 3.45
N ALA A 198 3.46 9.21 4.19
CA ALA A 198 3.89 7.84 3.95
C ALA A 198 2.67 6.96 3.69
N MET A 199 2.83 5.97 2.82
CA MET A 199 1.79 4.99 2.49
C MET A 199 2.38 3.60 2.65
N LEU A 200 1.67 2.72 3.34
CA LEU A 200 2.01 1.31 3.39
C LEU A 200 0.78 0.44 3.17
N VAL A 201 0.97 -0.65 2.46
CA VAL A 201 -0.10 -1.61 2.12
C VAL A 201 0.37 -2.98 2.58
N THR A 202 -0.44 -3.65 3.40
CA THR A 202 -0.13 -4.99 3.92
C THR A 202 -1.38 -5.84 4.06
N ALA A 203 -1.21 -7.15 4.15
CA ALA A 203 -2.30 -8.07 4.46
C ALA A 203 -2.72 -7.95 5.94
N ASN A 204 -3.98 -8.23 6.21
CA ASN A 204 -4.53 -8.28 7.57
C ASN A 204 -3.68 -9.19 8.47
N GLY A 205 -3.27 -8.68 9.64
CA GLY A 205 -2.46 -9.37 10.65
C GLY A 205 -0.98 -9.55 10.28
N THR A 206 -0.52 -8.97 9.17
CA THR A 206 0.85 -9.16 8.68
C THR A 206 1.70 -7.91 8.95
N PRO A 207 2.84 -8.03 9.66
CA PRO A 207 3.72 -6.90 9.90
C PRO A 207 4.33 -6.42 8.57
N ALA A 208 4.41 -5.10 8.41
CA ALA A 208 5.05 -4.46 7.28
C ALA A 208 5.95 -3.33 7.76
N SER A 209 7.06 -3.13 7.05
CA SER A 209 8.00 -2.06 7.32
C SER A 209 8.30 -1.26 6.06
N PHE A 210 8.55 0.02 6.26
CA PHE A 210 8.99 0.96 5.24
C PHE A 210 10.21 1.71 5.79
N SER A 211 11.27 1.79 5.01
CA SER A 211 12.47 2.58 5.34
C SER A 211 12.84 3.42 4.14
N GLY A 212 12.97 4.73 4.33
CA GLY A 212 13.42 5.67 3.32
C GLY A 212 14.32 6.71 3.95
N GLY A 213 15.50 6.94 3.39
CA GLY A 213 16.51 7.77 4.02
C GLY A 213 17.83 7.77 3.28
N GLY A 214 18.87 8.22 3.95
CA GLY A 214 20.25 8.20 3.48
C GLY A 214 21.23 8.08 4.64
N GLU A 215 22.51 8.02 4.29
CA GLU A 215 23.61 8.05 5.26
C GLU A 215 24.51 9.26 4.99
N VAL A 216 24.95 9.93 6.05
CA VAL A 216 26.06 10.88 5.98
C VAL A 216 27.27 10.21 6.60
N ASN A 217 28.35 10.21 5.85
CA ASN A 217 29.63 9.66 6.27
C ASN A 217 30.49 10.78 6.86
N ILE A 218 30.82 10.68 8.14
CA ILE A 218 31.66 11.64 8.86
C ILE A 218 33.00 10.98 9.13
N ILE A 219 34.08 11.73 8.87
CA ILE A 219 35.42 11.27 9.17
C ILE A 219 35.75 11.72 10.60
N VAL A 220 35.86 10.77 11.51
CA VAL A 220 36.30 10.99 12.88
C VAL A 220 37.81 10.81 12.92
N SER A 221 38.54 11.92 12.97
CA SER A 221 40.00 11.92 13.09
C SER A 221 40.42 11.56 14.51
N GLY A 222 40.97 10.35 14.69
CA GLY A 222 41.68 9.95 15.91
C GLY A 222 43.17 10.31 15.86
N ALA A 223 43.86 10.27 17.00
CA ALA A 223 45.27 10.65 17.12
C ALA A 223 46.24 9.83 16.24
N LEU A 224 45.86 8.60 15.85
CA LEU A 224 46.67 7.67 15.06
C LEU A 224 46.02 7.23 13.74
N ALA A 225 44.70 7.43 13.58
CA ALA A 225 43.96 7.06 12.38
C ALA A 225 42.61 7.78 12.29
N ALA A 226 42.15 8.02 11.07
CA ALA A 226 40.80 8.51 10.80
C ALA A 226 39.83 7.33 10.60
N ARG A 227 38.66 7.36 11.25
CA ARG A 227 37.60 6.36 11.12
C ARG A 227 36.39 6.98 10.42
N LEU A 228 35.80 6.27 9.47
CA LEU A 228 34.52 6.65 8.87
C LEU A 228 33.39 6.22 9.81
N GLU A 229 32.59 7.17 10.28
CA GLU A 229 31.36 6.94 11.04
C GLU A 229 30.16 7.28 10.15
N LYS A 230 29.17 6.39 10.12
CA LYS A 230 27.98 6.54 9.30
C LYS A 230 26.81 6.96 10.18
N ILE A 231 26.22 8.10 9.88
CA ILE A 231 25.00 8.56 10.53
C ILE A 231 23.85 8.40 9.53
N GLU A 232 22.97 7.43 9.81
CA GLU A 232 21.73 7.24 9.07
C GLU A 232 20.70 8.29 9.50
N TYR A 233 19.99 8.81 8.49
CA TYR A 233 18.85 9.70 8.65
C TYR A 233 17.74 9.32 7.67
N GLY A 234 16.49 9.66 8.00
CA GLY A 234 15.31 9.30 7.23
C GLY A 234 14.15 8.82 8.08
N SER A 235 13.17 8.22 7.44
CA SER A 235 11.99 7.64 8.05
C SER A 235 12.05 6.12 8.04
N VAL A 236 11.88 5.50 9.20
CA VAL A 236 11.62 4.07 9.36
C VAL A 236 10.25 3.92 10.01
N LEU A 237 9.42 3.09 9.43
CA LEU A 237 8.05 2.86 9.87
C LEU A 237 7.81 1.36 9.92
N ARG A 238 7.26 0.87 11.02
CA ARG A 238 6.82 -0.51 11.19
C ARG A 238 5.38 -0.50 11.67
N MET A 239 4.57 -1.38 11.11
CA MET A 239 3.17 -1.47 11.50
C MET A 239 2.64 -2.89 11.36
N THR A 240 1.67 -3.23 12.20
CA THR A 240 0.92 -4.48 12.12
C THR A 240 -0.56 -4.17 12.28
N PRO A 241 -1.31 -4.01 11.16
CA PRO A 241 -2.75 -3.81 11.24
C PRO A 241 -3.49 -5.12 11.41
N ARG A 242 -4.54 -5.12 12.23
CA ARG A 242 -5.53 -6.18 12.38
C ARG A 242 -6.92 -5.62 12.14
N PHE A 243 -7.59 -6.10 11.12
CA PHE A 243 -9.00 -5.84 10.89
C PHE A 243 -9.84 -6.98 11.47
N ASP A 244 -10.86 -6.62 12.24
CA ASP A 244 -11.86 -7.53 12.75
C ASP A 244 -13.16 -7.38 11.95
N ALA A 245 -13.50 -8.42 11.19
CA ALA A 245 -14.69 -8.43 10.34
C ALA A 245 -16.02 -8.44 11.13
N GLN A 246 -16.02 -8.83 12.41
CA GLN A 246 -17.25 -8.82 13.23
C GLN A 246 -17.59 -7.43 13.72
N THR A 247 -16.58 -6.68 14.18
CA THR A 247 -16.76 -5.32 14.70
C THR A 247 -16.57 -4.22 13.65
N GLY A 248 -15.95 -4.56 12.52
CA GLY A 248 -15.61 -3.62 11.46
C GLY A 248 -14.48 -2.66 11.82
N ARG A 249 -13.74 -2.93 12.91
CA ARG A 249 -12.68 -2.06 13.43
C ARG A 249 -11.30 -2.52 12.99
N ILE A 250 -10.36 -1.57 12.91
CA ILE A 250 -8.96 -1.83 12.62
C ILE A 250 -8.14 -1.43 13.85
N GLU A 251 -7.44 -2.41 14.41
CA GLU A 251 -6.36 -2.18 15.37
C GLU A 251 -5.04 -2.04 14.62
N ILE A 252 -4.22 -1.06 14.99
CA ILE A 252 -2.95 -0.78 14.34
C ILE A 252 -1.91 -0.65 15.44
N ALA A 253 -0.98 -1.60 15.50
CA ALA A 253 0.27 -1.42 16.23
C ALA A 253 1.29 -0.75 15.31
N MET A 254 1.88 0.36 15.76
CA MET A 254 2.77 1.20 14.97
C MET A 254 4.01 1.62 15.75
N GLU A 255 5.15 1.57 15.06
CA GLU A 255 6.42 2.17 15.47
C GLU A 255 6.91 3.07 14.32
N ALA A 256 7.19 4.33 14.60
CA ALA A 256 7.68 5.29 13.61
C ALA A 256 8.90 6.05 14.15
N ASP A 257 10.02 5.93 13.43
CA ASP A 257 11.26 6.66 13.64
C ASP A 257 11.45 7.64 12.50
N LEU A 258 11.51 8.92 12.81
CA LEU A 258 11.82 9.97 11.86
C LEU A 258 13.09 10.69 12.30
N SER A 259 14.06 10.74 11.42
CA SER A 259 15.37 11.34 11.68
C SER A 259 15.77 12.29 10.56
N GLU A 260 16.28 13.44 10.96
CA GLU A 260 16.66 14.53 10.07
C GLU A 260 18.02 15.08 10.47
N LEU A 261 18.80 15.46 9.46
CA LEU A 261 20.01 16.21 9.68
C LEU A 261 19.66 17.65 10.04
N THR A 262 20.30 18.18 11.06
CA THR A 262 20.23 19.59 11.42
C THR A 262 21.53 20.27 11.03
N ASP A 263 21.47 21.59 10.86
CA ASP A 263 22.67 22.38 10.62
C ASP A 263 23.73 22.10 11.69
N PRO A 264 25.02 22.09 11.31
CA PRO A 264 26.11 21.85 12.23
C PRO A 264 26.17 22.99 13.27
N ALA A 265 26.40 22.63 14.52
CA ALA A 265 26.46 23.59 15.64
C ALA A 265 27.63 24.58 15.54
N SER A 266 28.64 24.25 14.72
CA SER A 266 29.81 25.09 14.44
C SER A 266 30.15 25.05 12.96
N ALA A 267 30.75 26.13 12.44
CA ALA A 267 31.20 26.18 11.05
C ALA A 267 32.23 25.09 10.78
N GLY A 268 31.92 24.16 9.88
CA GLY A 268 32.77 23.00 9.54
C GLY A 268 32.63 21.80 10.48
N GLY A 269 31.72 21.84 11.46
CA GLY A 269 31.39 20.69 12.30
C GLY A 269 30.49 19.66 11.59
N PRO A 270 30.37 18.43 12.13
CA PRO A 270 29.40 17.46 11.60
C PRO A 270 27.95 17.96 11.79
N PRO A 271 27.03 17.61 10.88
CA PRO A 271 25.62 17.94 11.05
C PRO A 271 25.06 17.27 12.30
N GLY A 272 24.15 17.95 12.99
CA GLY A 272 23.39 17.33 14.08
C GLY A 272 22.32 16.38 13.53
N ARG A 273 21.67 15.63 14.43
CA ARG A 273 20.54 14.76 14.07
C ARG A 273 19.38 14.99 15.03
N ARG A 274 18.22 15.34 14.48
CA ARG A 274 16.94 15.38 15.22
C ARG A 274 16.22 14.06 14.99
N VAL A 275 15.76 13.43 16.07
CA VAL A 275 15.04 12.15 16.02
C VAL A 275 13.68 12.30 16.70
N THR A 276 12.64 11.83 16.04
CA THR A 276 11.27 11.72 16.55
C THR A 276 10.90 10.25 16.55
N HIS A 277 10.61 9.69 17.72
CA HIS A 277 10.21 8.30 17.88
C HIS A 277 8.77 8.24 18.39
N LEU A 278 7.98 7.31 17.83
CA LEU A 278 6.62 7.04 18.25
C LEU A 278 6.38 5.54 18.28
N GLU A 279 5.81 5.07 19.39
CA GLU A 279 5.30 3.71 19.53
C GLU A 279 3.87 3.79 20.08
N THR A 280 2.89 3.21 19.38
CA THR A 280 1.48 3.27 19.80
C THR A 280 0.65 2.12 19.24
N VAL A 281 -0.46 1.82 19.92
CA VAL A 281 -1.50 0.90 19.46
C VAL A 281 -2.83 1.62 19.51
N VAL A 282 -3.53 1.65 18.38
CA VAL A 282 -4.77 2.41 18.21
C VAL A 282 -5.86 1.57 17.57
N ASN A 283 -7.12 1.80 17.97
CA ASN A 283 -8.30 1.17 17.39
C ASN A 283 -9.18 2.23 16.73
N MET A 284 -9.47 2.07 15.44
CA MET A 284 -10.22 3.05 14.65
C MET A 284 -11.04 2.37 13.55
N GLU A 285 -11.99 3.12 12.98
CA GLU A 285 -12.82 2.63 11.88
C GLU A 285 -12.14 2.85 10.51
N PRO A 286 -12.40 1.99 9.51
CA PRO A 286 -11.91 2.19 8.15
C PRO A 286 -12.34 3.55 7.59
N GLY A 287 -11.39 4.32 7.05
CA GLY A 287 -11.59 5.65 6.49
C GLY A 287 -11.58 6.78 7.52
N GLN A 288 -11.55 6.48 8.82
CA GLN A 288 -11.47 7.50 9.86
C GLN A 288 -10.06 8.06 9.98
N ALA A 289 -9.93 9.39 10.03
CA ALA A 289 -8.67 10.05 10.36
C ALA A 289 -8.54 10.19 11.88
N MET A 290 -7.44 9.69 12.44
CA MET A 290 -7.13 9.82 13.87
C MET A 290 -5.78 10.51 14.07
N MET A 291 -5.74 11.50 14.96
CA MET A 291 -4.49 12.08 15.46
C MET A 291 -3.89 11.13 16.50
N MET A 292 -2.71 10.60 16.24
CA MET A 292 -2.07 9.62 17.12
C MET A 292 -1.12 10.26 18.14
N SER A 293 -0.46 11.34 17.76
CA SER A 293 0.47 12.06 18.63
C SER A 293 0.53 13.54 18.28
N GLY A 294 0.64 14.38 19.30
CA GLY A 294 0.73 15.83 19.22
C GLY A 294 1.69 16.35 20.28
N LEU A 295 2.80 16.97 19.87
CA LEU A 295 3.73 17.66 20.78
C LEU A 295 3.73 19.14 20.42
N VAL A 296 3.46 19.99 21.41
CA VAL A 296 3.61 21.44 21.28
C VAL A 296 4.75 21.87 22.20
N SER A 297 5.83 22.36 21.61
CA SER A 297 6.95 23.00 22.29
C SER A 297 6.83 24.50 22.14
N ARG A 298 6.99 25.25 23.24
CA ARG A 298 7.06 26.71 23.21
C ARG A 298 8.28 27.16 24.01
N SER A 299 9.05 28.06 23.42
CA SER A 299 10.21 28.69 24.03
C SER A 299 10.07 30.19 23.90
N GLU A 300 10.26 30.91 25.01
CA GLU A 300 10.28 32.36 25.02
C GLU A 300 11.55 32.84 25.74
N LEU A 301 12.27 33.73 25.07
CA LEU A 301 13.48 34.36 25.59
C LEU A 301 13.24 35.86 25.63
N GLU A 302 13.24 36.41 26.84
CA GLU A 302 13.27 37.85 27.08
C GLU A 302 14.66 38.26 27.56
N SER A 303 15.25 39.23 26.88
CA SER A 303 16.56 39.79 27.18
C SER A 303 16.43 41.30 27.31
N GLN A 304 16.86 41.82 28.45
CA GLN A 304 16.85 43.25 28.74
C GLN A 304 18.28 43.71 28.99
N GLY A 305 18.69 44.75 28.28
CA GLY A 305 20.01 45.37 28.42
C GLY A 305 19.89 46.88 28.58
N GLY A 306 20.93 47.54 29.09
CA GLY A 306 20.94 48.99 29.21
C GLY A 306 21.97 49.51 30.19
N LEU A 307 22.04 50.84 30.29
CA LEU A 307 22.91 51.50 31.26
C LEU A 307 22.36 51.31 32.68
N PRO A 308 23.19 50.87 33.66
CA PRO A 308 22.74 50.71 35.03
C PRO A 308 22.26 52.04 35.60
N GLY A 309 21.13 52.02 36.31
CA GLY A 309 20.47 53.21 36.84
C GLY A 309 19.58 53.92 35.81
N LEU A 310 20.13 54.37 34.67
CA LEU A 310 19.37 55.16 33.69
C LEU A 310 18.26 54.34 33.01
N SER A 311 18.49 53.05 32.74
CA SER A 311 17.49 52.17 32.12
C SER A 311 16.28 51.89 33.03
N GLN A 312 16.39 52.16 34.33
CA GLN A 312 15.36 51.86 35.33
C GLN A 312 14.44 53.07 35.61
N ILE A 313 14.76 54.25 35.06
CA ILE A 313 13.94 55.46 35.24
C ILE A 313 12.59 55.27 34.54
N PRO A 314 11.44 55.46 35.23
CA PRO A 314 10.13 55.40 34.60
C PRO A 314 10.04 56.36 33.40
N ILE A 315 9.41 55.94 32.30
CA ILE A 315 9.21 56.73 31.05
C ILE A 315 10.52 56.96 30.26
N LEU A 316 11.60 57.40 30.90
CA LEU A 316 12.87 57.72 30.23
C LEU A 316 13.78 56.50 30.01
N GLY A 317 13.63 55.43 30.79
CA GLY A 317 14.49 54.24 30.73
C GLY A 317 14.49 53.53 29.38
N VAL A 318 13.43 53.67 28.58
CA VAL A 318 13.32 53.10 27.22
C VAL A 318 14.37 53.66 26.26
N PHE A 319 14.85 54.90 26.47
CA PHE A 319 15.92 55.49 25.66
C PHE A 319 17.32 55.03 26.10
N PHE A 320 17.44 54.43 27.29
CA PHE A 320 18.71 54.02 27.89
C PHE A 320 18.87 52.50 28.03
N GLY A 321 17.98 51.74 27.39
CA GLY A 321 17.99 50.28 27.39
C GLY A 321 17.39 49.68 26.13
N SER A 322 17.48 48.36 26.05
CA SER A 322 16.92 47.53 24.99
C SER A 322 16.11 46.39 25.60
N ASN A 323 15.01 46.05 24.94
CA ASN A 323 14.23 44.86 25.21
C ASN A 323 14.15 44.01 23.94
N GLN A 324 14.59 42.77 24.06
CA GLN A 324 14.51 41.76 23.02
C GLN A 324 13.64 40.62 23.53
N ARG A 325 12.55 40.36 22.82
CA ARG A 325 11.67 39.20 23.03
C ARG A 325 11.73 38.30 21.82
N ARG A 326 12.00 37.02 22.04
CA ARG A 326 12.01 36.01 21.00
C ARG A 326 11.15 34.83 21.44
N GLY A 327 10.09 34.57 20.70
CA GLY A 327 9.23 33.39 20.85
C GLY A 327 9.46 32.40 19.72
N GLU A 328 9.46 31.13 20.05
CA GLU A 328 9.43 30.02 19.10
C GLU A 328 8.40 28.99 19.56
N ALA A 329 7.54 28.56 18.65
CA ALA A 329 6.54 27.53 18.90
C ALA A 329 6.66 26.44 17.82
N THR A 330 6.88 25.19 18.24
CA THR A 330 6.94 24.03 17.35
C THR A 330 5.80 23.09 17.70
N GLN A 331 4.95 22.77 16.73
CA GLN A 331 3.88 21.81 16.87
C GLN A 331 4.07 20.65 15.90
N ASN A 332 4.21 19.45 16.45
CA ASN A 332 4.35 18.20 15.71
C ASN A 332 3.09 17.37 15.88
N VAL A 333 2.49 16.95 14.77
CA VAL A 333 1.26 16.16 14.75
C VAL A 333 1.38 15.00 13.78
N LEU A 334 0.92 13.83 14.20
CA LEU A 334 0.83 12.66 13.33
C LEU A 334 -0.63 12.20 13.20
N PHE A 335 -1.06 12.06 11.94
CA PHE A 335 -2.35 11.48 11.59
C PHE A 335 -2.20 10.14 10.87
N VAL A 336 -3.14 9.24 11.12
CA VAL A 336 -3.30 7.99 10.37
C VAL A 336 -4.73 7.88 9.83
N VAL A 337 -4.81 7.37 8.60
CA VAL A 337 -6.07 7.02 7.95
C VAL A 337 -5.94 5.60 7.38
N PRO A 338 -6.65 4.61 7.93
CA PRO A 338 -6.67 3.26 7.38
C PRO A 338 -7.73 3.15 6.30
N THR A 339 -7.45 2.36 5.26
CA THR A 339 -8.40 2.03 4.19
C THR A 339 -8.32 0.54 3.93
N ILE A 340 -9.47 -0.14 3.88
CA ILE A 340 -9.52 -1.54 3.44
C ILE A 340 -9.50 -1.55 1.91
N VAL A 341 -8.48 -2.19 1.35
CA VAL A 341 -8.35 -2.42 -0.08
C VAL A 341 -8.98 -3.78 -0.38
N GLN A 342 -10.20 -3.74 -0.92
CA GLN A 342 -10.85 -4.95 -1.39
C GLN A 342 -10.28 -5.32 -2.77
N SER A 343 -9.77 -6.53 -2.90
CA SER A 343 -9.41 -7.07 -4.21
C SER A 343 -10.70 -7.56 -4.87
N VAL A 344 -11.09 -6.97 -6.00
CA VAL A 344 -12.28 -7.41 -6.75
C VAL A 344 -12.11 -8.90 -7.10
N PRO A 345 -12.96 -9.80 -6.57
CA PRO A 345 -12.89 -11.23 -6.86
C PRO A 345 -12.95 -11.48 -8.36
N ARG A 346 -12.23 -12.50 -8.86
CA ARG A 346 -12.21 -12.81 -10.30
C ARG A 346 -13.62 -13.01 -10.87
N GLN A 347 -14.49 -13.70 -10.13
CA GLN A 347 -15.90 -13.90 -10.49
C GLN A 347 -16.64 -12.59 -10.75
N GLN A 348 -16.40 -11.56 -9.93
CA GLN A 348 -17.06 -10.27 -10.09
C GLN A 348 -16.52 -9.50 -11.32
N ARG A 349 -15.25 -9.70 -11.67
CA ARG A 349 -14.68 -9.19 -12.95
C ARG A 349 -15.28 -9.90 -14.15
N ASP A 350 -15.51 -11.20 -14.05
CA ASP A 350 -16.09 -12.01 -15.12
C ASP A 350 -17.55 -11.61 -15.37
N TYR A 351 -18.35 -11.38 -14.31
CA TYR A 351 -19.71 -10.82 -14.44
C TYR A 351 -19.74 -9.43 -15.07
N ILE A 352 -18.82 -8.52 -14.69
CA ILE A 352 -18.74 -7.19 -15.29
C ILE A 352 -18.36 -7.29 -16.78
N ARG A 353 -17.44 -8.20 -17.13
CA ARG A 353 -17.05 -8.44 -18.53
C ARG A 353 -18.23 -9.00 -19.34
N GLU A 354 -18.92 -10.01 -18.83
CA GLU A 354 -20.09 -10.60 -19.47
C GLU A 354 -21.21 -9.58 -19.66
N ALA A 355 -21.47 -8.73 -18.65
CA ALA A 355 -22.44 -7.65 -18.74
C ALA A 355 -22.04 -6.59 -19.79
N LEU A 356 -20.76 -6.22 -19.86
CA LEU A 356 -20.25 -5.30 -20.90
C LEU A 356 -20.35 -5.91 -22.30
N GLU A 357 -20.00 -7.18 -22.45
CA GLU A 357 -20.11 -7.88 -23.72
C GLU A 357 -21.58 -8.00 -24.17
N THR A 358 -22.49 -8.24 -23.23
CA THR A 358 -23.94 -8.26 -23.49
C THR A 358 -24.43 -6.89 -23.93
N TYR A 359 -24.01 -5.81 -23.27
CA TYR A 359 -24.33 -4.44 -23.66
C TYR A 359 -23.79 -4.10 -25.06
N GLN A 360 -22.55 -4.47 -25.37
CA GLN A 360 -21.93 -4.22 -26.68
C GLN A 360 -22.57 -5.03 -27.81
N ARG A 361 -22.99 -6.28 -27.52
CA ARG A 361 -23.69 -7.14 -28.48
C ARG A 361 -25.18 -6.85 -28.60
N PHE A 362 -25.74 -6.03 -27.72
CA PHE A 362 -27.15 -5.65 -27.77
C PHE A 362 -27.36 -4.65 -28.91
N SER A 363 -27.51 -5.17 -30.13
CA SER A 363 -28.17 -4.45 -31.21
C SER A 363 -29.66 -4.44 -30.86
N GLY A 364 -30.17 -3.31 -30.37
CA GLY A 364 -31.57 -3.18 -29.96
C GLY A 364 -32.52 -3.83 -30.95
N PHE A 365 -33.57 -4.49 -30.44
CA PHE A 365 -34.59 -5.20 -31.22
C PHE A 365 -35.41 -4.24 -32.10
N ILE A 366 -34.81 -3.66 -33.14
CA ILE A 366 -35.55 -3.11 -34.26
C ILE A 366 -35.89 -4.30 -35.14
N HIS A 367 -37.02 -4.95 -34.83
CA HIS A 367 -37.71 -5.73 -35.85
C HIS A 367 -38.18 -4.71 -36.89
N GLU A 368 -37.44 -4.60 -37.98
CA GLU A 368 -37.89 -3.90 -39.17
C GLU A 368 -39.08 -4.69 -39.71
N TYR A 369 -40.28 -4.35 -39.21
CA TYR A 369 -41.51 -4.79 -39.83
C TYR A 369 -41.57 -4.07 -41.16
N GLU A 370 -41.32 -4.79 -42.25
CA GLU A 370 -41.69 -4.35 -43.60
C GLU A 370 -43.20 -4.15 -43.62
N MET A 371 -43.64 -2.94 -43.27
CA MET A 371 -45.02 -2.52 -43.44
C MET A 371 -45.21 -2.25 -44.93
N PHE A 372 -45.94 -3.18 -45.55
CA PHE A 372 -46.48 -3.16 -46.90
C PHE A 372 -45.56 -3.69 -48.01
N GLU A 373 -45.88 -4.89 -48.48
CA GLU A 373 -45.56 -5.32 -49.84
C GLU A 373 -46.38 -4.45 -50.81
N ALA A 374 -45.76 -3.40 -51.34
CA ALA A 374 -46.35 -2.58 -52.38
C ALA A 374 -46.34 -3.34 -53.71
N THR A 375 -47.24 -4.31 -53.86
CA THR A 375 -47.63 -4.83 -55.18
C THR A 375 -48.97 -4.23 -55.55
N PRO A 376 -49.03 -3.25 -56.47
CA PRO A 376 -50.30 -2.77 -57.00
C PRO A 376 -51.03 -3.92 -57.73
N PRO A 377 -52.35 -4.05 -57.60
CA PRO A 377 -53.11 -5.05 -58.33
C PRO A 377 -52.92 -4.85 -59.83
N GLY A 378 -52.48 -5.92 -60.51
CA GLY A 378 -52.17 -5.91 -61.93
C GLY A 378 -53.36 -5.48 -62.78
N TYR A 379 -53.13 -4.46 -63.62
CA TYR A 379 -53.91 -4.26 -64.82
C TYR A 379 -53.32 -5.11 -65.95
N GLY A 380 -54.24 -5.68 -66.75
CA GLY A 380 -54.04 -6.74 -67.72
C GLY A 380 -52.77 -6.68 -68.58
N GLN A 381 -52.20 -7.86 -68.80
CA GLN A 381 -51.39 -8.13 -69.98
C GLN A 381 -52.23 -7.85 -71.23
N PRO A 382 -51.60 -7.31 -72.30
CA PRO A 382 -51.46 -8.18 -73.46
C PRO A 382 -50.12 -8.03 -74.18
N GLY A 383 -49.51 -9.19 -74.46
CA GLY A 383 -48.79 -9.46 -75.71
C GLY A 383 -47.42 -8.81 -75.91
N GLY A 384 -46.44 -9.63 -76.34
CA GLY A 384 -45.26 -9.11 -77.02
C GLY A 384 -44.01 -9.94 -76.78
N GLN A 385 -43.56 -10.62 -77.82
CA GLN A 385 -42.39 -11.49 -77.87
C GLN A 385 -41.05 -10.72 -77.83
N GLY A 386 -39.98 -11.46 -77.50
CA GLY A 386 -38.58 -11.13 -77.79
C GLY A 386 -37.79 -10.67 -76.55
N GLN A 387 -36.49 -10.90 -76.38
CA GLN A 387 -35.48 -11.58 -77.17
C GLN A 387 -34.21 -11.63 -76.28
N VAL A 388 -33.56 -12.80 -76.16
CA VAL A 388 -32.09 -13.01 -76.19
C VAL A 388 -31.16 -12.30 -75.14
N ARG A 389 -30.70 -13.10 -74.15
CA ARG A 389 -29.28 -13.44 -73.82
C ARG A 389 -28.37 -12.36 -73.12
N PRO A 390 -27.10 -12.66 -72.71
CA PRO A 390 -26.70 -12.95 -71.31
C PRO A 390 -25.50 -12.12 -70.75
N GLY A 391 -25.18 -12.27 -69.45
CA GLY A 391 -23.77 -12.45 -69.00
C GLY A 391 -23.15 -11.48 -67.97
N ARG A 392 -22.41 -12.10 -67.01
CA ARG A 392 -21.24 -11.63 -66.21
C ARG A 392 -21.41 -10.38 -65.30
N ALA A 393 -20.75 -10.20 -64.15
CA ALA A 393 -19.69 -10.89 -63.40
C ALA A 393 -19.67 -10.36 -61.94
N ARG A 394 -19.10 -11.13 -61.00
CA ARG A 394 -18.48 -10.65 -59.72
C ARG A 394 -17.10 -9.99 -60.04
N PRO A 395 -16.30 -9.43 -59.10
CA PRO A 395 -16.49 -8.95 -57.70
C PRO A 395 -15.78 -7.60 -57.37
N GLY A 396 -15.92 -7.09 -56.14
CA GLY A 396 -14.99 -6.14 -55.45
C GLY A 396 -15.55 -5.86 -54.05
N GLN A 397 -14.99 -6.39 -52.94
CA GLN A 397 -13.81 -5.91 -52.20
C GLN A 397 -13.74 -4.39 -52.07
N ASP A 398 -14.07 -3.88 -50.88
CA ASP A 398 -13.43 -2.70 -50.30
C ASP A 398 -13.48 -2.77 -48.76
N THR A 399 -12.28 -2.82 -48.20
CA THR A 399 -11.95 -2.40 -46.82
C THR A 399 -11.93 -0.87 -46.81
N PRO A 400 -12.09 -0.22 -45.65
CA PRO A 400 -10.97 0.63 -45.26
C PRO A 400 -10.60 0.56 -43.78
N ALA A 401 -9.29 0.68 -43.59
CA ALA A 401 -8.64 1.03 -42.35
C ALA A 401 -8.78 2.54 -42.06
N GLY A 402 -8.67 2.89 -40.77
CA GLY A 402 -8.44 4.24 -40.28
C GLY A 402 -8.66 4.26 -38.77
N SER A 403 -7.64 4.03 -37.95
CA SER A 403 -6.69 5.04 -37.44
C SER A 403 -7.37 6.16 -36.64
N GLN A 404 -7.37 6.03 -35.32
CA GLN A 404 -6.69 6.93 -34.39
C GLN A 404 -6.10 6.12 -33.24
#